data_AF-A0A2D7CPP3-F1
#
_entry.id   AF-A0A2D7CPP3-F1
#
_cell.length_a   1.000
_cell.length_b   1.000
_cell.length_c   1.000
_cell.angle_alpha   90.00
_cell.angle_beta   90.00
_cell.angle_gamma   90.00
#
_symmetry.space_group_name_H-M   'P 1'
#
loop_
_entity.id
_entity.type
_entity.pdbx_description
1 polymer ?
#
loop_
_entity_poly.entity_id
_entity_poly.type
_entity_poly.pdbx_seq_one_letter_code
_entity_poly.pdbx_strand_id
1 'polypeptide(L)'
;MTPERFEVIIRGATEIWDVECKVEFMDSRPACLLWMNEHKVSICHEVTSFGNVWRIIGLDGRERVHPSLGSTLSSLSRILRPNQPNARVIFAR
;
A
#
# COMPACT_ATOMS: atom_id res chain seq x y z
N MET A 1 10.22 9.49 -2.76
CA MET A 1 10.19 8.24 -1.97
C MET A 1 11.26 7.32 -2.53
N THR A 2 12.10 6.69 -1.70
CA THR A 2 13.04 5.66 -2.17
C THR A 2 12.38 4.27 -2.09
N PRO A 3 12.84 3.27 -2.87
CA PRO A 3 12.33 1.90 -2.77
C PRO A 3 12.42 1.33 -1.34
N GLU A 4 13.53 1.59 -0.63
CA GLU A 4 13.77 1.09 0.73
C GLU A 4 12.75 1.70 1.72
N ARG A 5 12.51 3.01 1.60
CA ARG A 5 11.53 3.69 2.45
C ARG A 5 10.10 3.22 2.15
N PHE A 6 9.80 2.95 0.88
CA PHE A 6 8.51 2.37 0.50
C PHE A 6 8.33 0.98 1.11
N GLU A 7 9.36 0.13 1.03
CA GLU A 7 9.34 -1.21 1.61
C GLU A 7 9.07 -1.18 3.12
N VAL A 8 9.80 -0.34 3.87
CA VAL A 8 9.59 -0.17 5.32
C VAL A 8 8.14 0.26 5.63
N ILE A 9 7.58 1.18 4.84
CA ILE A 9 6.21 1.65 5.04
C ILE A 9 5.21 0.53 4.81
N ILE A 10 5.34 -0.22 3.70
CA ILE A 10 4.38 -1.28 3.37
C ILE A 10 4.49 -2.43 4.35
N ARG A 11 5.70 -2.92 4.65
CA ARG A 11 5.91 -3.99 5.64
C ARG A 11 5.34 -3.61 7.00
N GLY A 12 5.72 -2.43 7.50
CA GLY A 12 5.23 -1.96 8.79
C GLY A 12 3.71 -1.81 8.82
N ALA A 13 3.09 -1.32 7.74
CA ALA A 13 1.63 -1.25 7.66
C ALA A 13 0.98 -2.64 7.68
N THR A 14 1.45 -3.58 6.86
CA THR A 14 0.89 -4.94 6.81
C THR A 14 1.07 -5.71 8.12
N GLU A 15 2.22 -5.53 8.80
CA GLU A 15 2.50 -6.13 10.11
C GLU A 15 1.61 -5.53 11.21
N ILE A 16 1.50 -4.20 11.30
CA ILE A 16 0.63 -3.52 12.28
C ILE A 16 -0.83 -3.91 12.09
N TRP A 17 -1.23 -4.15 10.84
CA TRP A 17 -2.58 -4.53 10.51
C TRP A 17 -2.88 -6.01 10.70
N ASP A 18 -1.87 -6.83 10.99
CA ASP A 18 -1.97 -8.28 11.12
C ASP A 18 -2.63 -8.92 9.88
N VAL A 19 -2.16 -8.49 8.69
CA VAL A 19 -2.67 -8.99 7.40
C VAL A 19 -1.80 -10.16 6.96
N GLU A 20 -2.41 -11.35 6.87
CA GLU A 20 -1.77 -12.51 6.26
C GLU A 20 -1.65 -12.31 4.74
N CYS A 21 -0.48 -11.86 4.29
CA CYS A 21 -0.18 -11.66 2.88
C CYS A 21 1.31 -11.89 2.58
N LYS A 22 1.60 -12.32 1.35
CA LYS A 22 2.97 -12.31 0.82
C LYS A 22 3.20 -10.99 0.09
N VAL A 23 4.27 -10.29 0.45
CA VAL A 23 4.66 -9.03 -0.19
C VAL A 23 5.83 -9.26 -1.13
N GLU A 24 5.68 -8.85 -2.39
CA GLU A 24 6.72 -8.91 -3.42
C GLU A 24 7.09 -7.50 -3.88
N PHE A 25 8.23 -7.01 -3.42
CA PHE A 25 8.77 -5.70 -3.78
C PHE A 25 9.43 -5.72 -5.16
N MET A 26 9.44 -4.57 -5.84
CA MET A 26 10.14 -4.41 -7.12
C MET A 26 11.47 -3.70 -6.90
N ASP A 27 12.57 -4.31 -7.32
CA ASP A 27 13.94 -3.88 -6.98
C ASP A 27 14.31 -2.44 -7.37
N SER A 28 13.65 -1.88 -8.39
CA SER A 28 14.04 -0.60 -9.00
C SER A 28 13.00 0.52 -8.85
N ARG A 29 11.89 0.27 -8.16
CA ARG A 29 10.83 1.27 -8.01
C ARG A 29 10.05 1.09 -6.71
N PRO A 30 9.46 2.16 -6.16
CA PRO A 30 8.65 2.06 -4.95
C PRO A 30 7.28 1.48 -5.32
N ALA A 31 7.25 0.17 -5.56
CA ALA A 31 6.07 -0.61 -5.90
C ALA A 31 6.18 -2.03 -5.33
N CYS A 32 5.04 -2.62 -5.02
CA CYS A 32 4.96 -4.03 -4.65
C CYS A 32 3.62 -4.66 -5.03
N LEU A 33 3.61 -5.99 -5.00
CA LEU A 33 2.40 -6.80 -5.06
C LEU A 33 2.15 -7.41 -3.68
N LEU A 34 0.91 -7.32 -3.21
CA LEU A 34 0.41 -7.97 -2.02
C LEU A 34 -0.47 -9.14 -2.46
N TRP A 35 -0.05 -10.35 -2.13
CA TRP A 35 -0.79 -11.58 -2.43
C TRP A 35 -1.57 -12.02 -1.20
N MET A 36 -2.89 -12.05 -1.33
CA MET A 36 -3.85 -12.49 -0.31
C MET A 36 -4.63 -13.69 -0.85
N ASN A 37 -4.22 -14.90 -0.46
CA ASN A 37 -4.74 -16.15 -1.05
C ASN A 37 -4.60 -16.11 -2.59
N GLU A 38 -5.72 -16.20 -3.33
CA GLU A 38 -5.72 -16.12 -4.81
C GLU A 38 -5.82 -14.70 -5.36
N HIS A 39 -5.91 -13.69 -4.49
CA HIS A 39 -6.08 -12.31 -4.92
C HIS A 39 -4.78 -11.52 -4.82
N LYS A 40 -4.66 -10.51 -5.68
CA LYS A 40 -3.51 -9.60 -5.73
C LYS A 40 -3.96 -8.15 -5.57
N VAL A 41 -3.21 -7.39 -4.80
CA VAL A 41 -3.30 -5.93 -4.73
C VAL A 41 -1.97 -5.37 -5.19
N SER A 42 -1.99 -4.46 -6.16
CA SER A 42 -0.79 -3.73 -6.58
C SER A 42 -0.77 -2.37 -5.91
N ILE A 43 0.38 -1.95 -5.43
CA ILE A 43 0.60 -0.60 -4.92
C ILE A 43 1.89 -0.04 -5.48
N CYS A 44 1.86 1.21 -5.95
CA CYS A 44 3.06 1.94 -6.33
C CYS A 44 3.00 3.40 -5.89
N HIS A 45 4.18 3.98 -5.70
CA HIS A 45 4.38 5.41 -5.57
C HIS A 45 5.16 5.91 -6.79
N GLU A 46 4.65 6.93 -7.46
CA GLU A 46 5.26 7.49 -8.67
C GLU A 46 5.26 9.02 -8.65
N VAL A 47 6.18 9.60 -9.41
CA VAL A 47 6.26 11.04 -9.65
C VAL A 47 5.54 11.33 -10.96
N THR A 48 4.54 12.20 -10.92
CA THR A 48 3.76 12.63 -12.09
C THR A 48 3.96 14.12 -12.33
N SER A 49 3.45 14.63 -13.46
CA SER A 49 3.48 16.07 -13.78
C SER A 49 2.79 16.97 -12.75
N PHE A 50 1.85 16.41 -11.97
CA PHE A 50 1.10 17.15 -10.95
C PHE A 50 1.57 16.84 -9.52
N GLY A 51 2.68 16.11 -9.37
CA GLY A 51 3.28 15.77 -8.08
C GLY A 51 3.37 14.26 -7.82
N ASN A 52 3.63 13.91 -6.56
CA ASN A 52 3.75 12.52 -6.14
C ASN A 52 2.36 11.90 -5.93
N VAL A 53 2.14 10.70 -6.45
CA VAL A 53 0.90 9.95 -6.24
C VAL A 53 1.20 8.53 -5.80
N TRP A 54 0.24 7.97 -5.08
CA TRP A 54 0.18 6.55 -4.79
C TRP A 54 -0.98 5.94 -5.57
N ARG A 55 -0.73 4.85 -6.27
CA ARG A 55 -1.78 4.08 -6.95
C ARG A 55 -1.97 2.75 -6.24
N ILE A 56 -3.22 2.36 -6.08
CA ILE A 56 -3.61 1.03 -5.62
C ILE A 56 -4.52 0.42 -6.68
N ILE A 57 -4.18 -0.77 -7.16
CA ILE A 57 -5.10 -1.60 -7.94
C ILE A 57 -5.64 -2.66 -6.97
N GLY A 58 -6.90 -2.51 -6.58
CA GLY A 58 -7.55 -3.35 -5.59
C GLY A 58 -7.96 -4.72 -6.13
N LEU A 59 -8.54 -5.54 -5.24
CA LEU A 59 -9.07 -6.88 -5.56
C LEU A 59 -10.16 -6.84 -6.64
N ASP A 60 -10.88 -5.71 -6.73
CA ASP A 60 -11.93 -5.43 -7.71
C ASP A 60 -11.40 -4.98 -9.08
N GLY A 61 -10.07 -4.96 -9.26
CA GLY A 61 -9.41 -4.43 -10.44
C GLY A 61 -9.51 -2.91 -10.58
N ARG A 62 -10.16 -2.21 -9.63
CA ARG A 62 -10.32 -0.76 -9.69
C ARG A 62 -9.06 -0.07 -9.22
N GLU A 63 -8.64 0.89 -10.02
CA GLU A 63 -7.54 1.79 -9.69
C GLU A 63 -8.02 2.90 -8.75
N ARG A 64 -7.21 3.18 -7.72
CA ARG A 64 -7.42 4.25 -6.75
C ARG A 64 -6.13 5.06 -6.65
N VAL A 65 -6.23 6.37 -6.86
CA VAL A 65 -5.08 7.28 -6.86
C VAL A 65 -5.19 8.23 -5.67
N HIS A 66 -4.10 8.38 -4.93
CA HIS A 66 -4.04 9.11 -3.67
C HIS A 66 -2.86 10.09 -3.66
N PRO A 67 -3.05 11.35 -3.23
CA PRO A 67 -1.98 12.35 -3.22
C PRO A 67 -1.08 12.26 -1.98
N SER A 68 -1.41 11.42 -0.99
CA SER A 68 -0.72 11.38 0.29
C SER A 68 -0.61 9.96 0.84
N LEU A 69 0.44 9.69 1.62
CA LEU A 69 0.61 8.40 2.28
C LEU A 69 -0.58 8.06 3.21
N GLY A 70 -1.08 9.03 3.98
CA GLY A 70 -2.18 8.81 4.91
C GLY A 70 -3.47 8.36 4.22
N SER A 71 -3.84 9.01 3.11
CA SER A 71 -5.01 8.61 2.32
C SER A 71 -4.82 7.23 1.67
N THR A 72 -3.61 6.94 1.18
CA THR A 72 -3.24 5.63 0.63
C THR A 72 -3.38 4.53 1.67
N LEU A 73 -2.81 4.70 2.86
CA LEU A 73 -2.88 3.69 3.93
C LEU A 73 -4.31 3.48 4.41
N SER A 74 -5.11 4.54 4.52
CA SER A 74 -6.53 4.41 4.87
C SER A 74 -7.33 3.69 3.79
N SER A 75 -7.00 3.86 2.51
CA SER A 75 -7.64 3.12 1.42
C SER A 75 -7.18 1.67 1.40
N LEU A 76 -5.89 1.43 1.58
CA LEU A 76 -5.29 0.10 1.59
C LEU A 76 -5.83 -0.73 2.75
N SER A 77 -5.95 -0.16 3.96
CA SER A 77 -6.48 -0.86 5.12
C SER A 77 -7.91 -1.38 4.91
N ARG A 78 -8.76 -0.62 4.17
CA ARG A 78 -10.12 -1.04 3.83
C ARG A 78 -10.15 -2.16 2.79
N ILE A 79 -9.18 -2.18 1.88
CA ILE A 79 -9.05 -3.24 0.88
C ILE A 79 -8.58 -4.53 1.54
N LEU A 80 -7.55 -4.45 2.38
CA LEU A 80 -6.95 -5.62 3.00
C LEU A 80 -7.77 -6.17 4.18
N ARG A 81 -8.54 -5.32 4.87
CA ARG A 81 -9.33 -5.70 6.05
C ARG A 81 -10.73 -5.09 6.02
N PRO A 82 -11.58 -5.48 5.05
CA PRO A 82 -12.90 -4.86 4.85
C PRO A 82 -13.83 -4.97 6.06
N ASN A 83 -13.63 -5.98 6.91
CA ASN A 83 -14.50 -6.28 8.07
C ASN A 83 -13.96 -5.72 9.41
N GLN A 84 -12.85 -4.98 9.41
CA GLN A 84 -12.26 -4.44 10.63
C GLN A 84 -12.36 -2.90 10.68
N PRO A 85 -12.45 -2.31 11.88
CA PRO A 85 -12.39 -0.85 12.03
C PRO A 85 -11.08 -0.30 11.46
N ASN A 86 -11.13 0.95 10.96
CA ASN A 86 -9.99 1.61 10.33
C ASN A 86 -8.78 1.60 11.27
N ALA A 87 -7.72 0.87 10.89
CA ALA A 87 -6.45 0.97 11.59
C ALA A 87 -5.75 2.27 11.20
N ARG A 88 -5.18 2.94 12.21
CA ARG A 88 -4.28 4.08 12.01
C ARG A 88 -2.85 3.57 12.14
N VAL A 89 -2.03 3.85 11.14
CA VAL A 89 -0.57 3.64 11.23
C VAL A 89 0.06 4.99 11.55
N ILE A 90 0.82 5.04 12.64
CA ILE A 90 1.58 6.22 13.05
C ILE A 90 3.05 5.83 13.01
N PHE A 91 3.81 6.41 12.09
CA PHE A 91 5.26 6.26 12.06
C PHE A 91 5.87 7.33 12.99
N ALA A 92 6.40 6.91 14.13
CA ALA A 92 7.20 7.78 15.00
C ALA A 92 8.62 7.95 14.42
N ARG A 93 9.22 9.12 14.64
CA ARG A 93 10.58 9.46 14.17
C ARG A 93 11.65 8.81 15.03
#